data_AF-A0A7Y3PTC1-F1
#
_entry.id   AF-A0A7Y3PTC1-F1
#
_cell.length_a   1.000
_cell.length_b   1.000
_cell.length_c   1.000
_cell.angle_alpha   90.00
_cell.angle_beta   90.00
_cell.angle_gamma   90.00
#
_symmetry.space_group_name_H-M   'P 1'
#
loop_
_entity.id
_entity.type
_entity.pdbx_description
1 polymer ?
#
loop_
_entity_poly.entity_id
_entity_poly.type
_entity_poly.pdbx_seq_one_letter_code
_entity_poly.pdbx_strand_id
1 'polypeptide(L)'
;MPGPTRPRHRLTTSLAVLGLLVTGAAVHTAATATPAEAATPHRVLFDNAHAETAGNADWIISTSQPDPLGQDSTPSAETDWTGAISSWGVALQQTGDYSLKTLPSGSSLTYGGSGAQDLANFDTLVLPEPNTLFTTAEKTAIMTFVKNGGGLFMISDHTGADRNNDGEDAVEILNDLMTDNSVDSTDPFGFSIDSLSISSDYPSAISDSSNPVLHGSFGTVTKSLIASGTTATLKPADNSSVKGLLYRTGYSGNTGAFFATSTFGSGRVAFWGDSSPIDDGTGQSGNTLYDGWNDSGATNAALALNATEWLAGGSDDGGDDGGGDGGTCTAAQLLGNNGFESGSSTWSATSGVITNSSSQSARTGSYYAWLDGYGSAHTDTLSQSVTVPSGCTTATLSFYLHIDTAETTTSTAYDTLKVQVLNSSGTVLGTLATYSNLNAAGGYTQRSFSLASYAGQTVTLKFTGTEGSTLQTSFVIDDTALNVS
;
A
#
# COMPACT_ATOMS: atom_id res chain seq x y z
N MET A 1 52.08 -78.46 -18.60
CA MET A 1 53.21 -78.43 -17.65
C MET A 1 53.91 -77.10 -17.79
N PRO A 2 54.48 -76.48 -16.74
CA PRO A 2 54.63 -76.96 -15.35
C PRO A 2 54.03 -76.00 -14.28
N GLY A 3 53.59 -76.55 -13.15
CA GLY A 3 53.78 -75.87 -11.85
C GLY A 3 55.09 -76.39 -11.22
N PRO A 4 55.38 -76.20 -9.91
CA PRO A 4 54.76 -75.38 -8.86
C PRO A 4 55.82 -74.54 -8.08
N THR A 5 55.45 -73.84 -7.01
CA THR A 5 56.19 -73.83 -5.72
C THR A 5 55.40 -73.08 -4.63
N ARG A 6 55.25 -73.72 -3.46
CA ARG A 6 54.86 -73.13 -2.15
C ARG A 6 56.15 -72.82 -1.36
N PRO A 7 56.16 -71.94 -0.32
CA PRO A 7 55.85 -72.35 1.07
C PRO A 7 55.08 -71.27 1.90
N ARG A 8 54.07 -71.63 2.70
CA ARG A 8 54.07 -71.82 4.18
C ARG A 8 54.69 -70.69 5.02
N HIS A 9 53.88 -70.03 5.87
CA HIS A 9 54.03 -69.91 7.34
C HIS A 9 52.83 -69.14 7.94
N ARG A 10 51.96 -69.81 8.69
CA ARG A 10 51.83 -69.87 10.17
C ARG A 10 50.74 -68.93 10.70
N LEU A 11 49.74 -69.55 11.34
CA LEU A 11 48.73 -68.90 12.18
C LEU A 11 49.37 -68.19 13.37
N THR A 12 48.84 -67.03 13.71
CA THR A 12 48.65 -66.58 15.10
C THR A 12 47.36 -65.79 15.20
N THR A 13 46.50 -66.25 16.08
CA THR A 13 45.24 -65.70 16.58
C THR A 13 45.41 -64.29 17.16
N SER A 14 44.43 -63.41 16.98
CA SER A 14 44.04 -62.40 18.00
C SER A 14 42.65 -61.80 17.72
N LEU A 15 41.96 -61.54 18.82
CA LEU A 15 40.54 -61.29 19.03
C LEU A 15 39.94 -60.08 18.31
N ALA A 16 38.64 -60.22 18.05
CA ALA A 16 37.70 -59.18 17.62
C ALA A 16 37.34 -58.18 18.73
N VAL A 17 37.10 -56.93 18.33
CA VAL A 17 36.14 -56.02 18.99
C VAL A 17 35.24 -55.44 17.90
N LEU A 18 33.93 -55.61 18.10
CA LEU A 18 32.85 -55.30 17.18
C LEU A 18 32.33 -53.88 17.45
N GLY A 19 32.38 -52.99 16.46
CA GLY A 19 31.69 -51.69 16.48
C GLY A 19 30.48 -51.75 15.56
N LEU A 20 29.28 -51.63 16.13
CA LEU A 20 28.00 -51.67 15.43
C LEU A 20 27.65 -50.26 14.90
N LEU A 21 27.53 -50.10 13.58
CA LEU A 21 26.97 -48.91 12.94
C LEU A 21 25.71 -49.34 12.18
N VAL A 22 24.54 -48.87 12.64
CA VAL A 22 23.25 -49.07 11.99
C VAL A 22 23.01 -47.87 11.07
N THR A 23 22.99 -48.10 9.76
CA THR A 23 22.55 -47.12 8.76
C THR A 23 21.06 -47.31 8.51
N GLY A 24 20.23 -46.37 8.96
CA GLY A 24 18.82 -46.25 8.55
C GLY A 24 18.72 -45.50 7.23
N ALA A 25 18.16 -46.14 6.20
CA ALA A 25 17.81 -45.49 4.94
C ALA A 25 16.42 -44.84 5.07
N ALA A 26 16.35 -43.52 4.97
CA ALA A 26 15.08 -42.80 4.84
C ALA A 26 14.76 -42.60 3.36
N VAL A 27 13.61 -43.12 2.93
CA VAL A 27 13.04 -42.87 1.59
C VAL A 27 12.47 -41.46 1.58
N HIS A 28 13.08 -40.54 0.84
CA HIS A 28 12.51 -39.22 0.57
C HIS A 28 11.52 -39.32 -0.60
N THR A 29 10.24 -39.18 -0.30
CA THR A 29 9.22 -38.85 -1.32
C THR A 29 9.39 -37.38 -1.67
N ALA A 30 9.87 -37.09 -2.88
CA ALA A 30 9.89 -35.74 -3.43
C ALA A 30 8.44 -35.28 -3.65
N ALA A 31 7.95 -34.42 -2.75
CA ALA A 31 6.76 -33.62 -3.03
C ALA A 31 7.14 -32.64 -4.14
N THR A 32 6.50 -32.76 -5.30
CA THR A 32 6.55 -31.75 -6.34
C THR A 32 5.98 -30.46 -5.75
N ALA A 33 6.80 -29.43 -5.62
CA ALA A 33 6.35 -28.09 -5.27
C ALA A 33 5.26 -27.69 -6.26
N THR A 34 4.07 -27.37 -5.74
CA THR A 34 3.09 -26.60 -6.50
C THR A 34 3.76 -25.30 -6.95
N PRO A 35 3.63 -24.89 -8.23
CA PRO A 35 4.11 -23.59 -8.64
C PRO A 35 3.52 -22.54 -7.70
N ALA A 36 4.36 -21.64 -7.18
CA ALA A 36 3.87 -20.46 -6.50
C ALA A 36 2.93 -19.72 -7.47
N GLU A 37 1.71 -19.45 -7.02
CA GLU A 37 0.80 -18.55 -7.73
C GLU A 37 1.53 -17.20 -7.83
N ALA A 38 1.74 -16.71 -9.06
CA ALA A 38 2.41 -15.43 -9.26
C ALA A 38 1.62 -14.34 -8.52
N ALA A 39 2.29 -13.51 -7.73
CA ALA A 39 1.67 -12.34 -7.13
C ALA A 39 0.98 -11.53 -8.23
N THR A 40 -0.23 -11.04 -7.97
CA THR A 40 -0.91 -10.16 -8.92
C THR A 40 -0.07 -8.90 -9.10
N PRO A 41 0.37 -8.59 -10.33
CA PRO A 41 1.26 -7.46 -10.55
C PRO A 41 0.54 -6.14 -10.27
N HIS A 42 1.29 -5.12 -9.84
CA HIS A 42 0.85 -3.74 -9.72
C HIS A 42 0.41 -3.21 -11.09
N ARG A 43 -0.81 -2.68 -11.18
CA ARG A 43 -1.44 -2.29 -12.44
C ARG A 43 -1.31 -0.79 -12.63
N VAL A 44 -0.54 -0.37 -13.63
CA VAL A 44 -0.28 1.05 -13.91
C VAL A 44 -0.90 1.44 -15.24
N LEU A 45 -1.68 2.50 -15.23
CA LEU A 45 -2.24 3.14 -16.42
C LEU A 45 -1.50 4.45 -16.69
N PHE A 46 -0.86 4.54 -17.85
CA PHE A 46 -0.32 5.80 -18.39
C PHE A 46 -1.37 6.46 -19.26
N ASP A 47 -1.53 7.77 -19.15
CA ASP A 47 -2.44 8.51 -20.01
C ASP A 47 -1.84 8.82 -21.39
N ASN A 48 -2.67 8.72 -22.42
CA ASN A 48 -2.44 9.24 -23.77
C ASN A 48 -3.76 9.80 -24.37
N ALA A 49 -4.78 10.01 -23.54
CA ALA A 49 -6.08 10.50 -23.96
C ALA A 49 -6.14 12.03 -24.03
N HIS A 50 -5.19 12.74 -23.41
CA HIS A 50 -5.18 14.19 -23.23
C HIS A 50 -3.98 14.84 -23.92
N ALA A 51 -3.70 14.39 -25.16
CA ALA A 51 -2.74 14.99 -26.09
C ALA A 51 -1.25 14.89 -25.68
N GLU A 52 -0.88 13.81 -25.01
CA GLU A 52 0.49 13.48 -24.57
C GLU A 52 1.47 13.27 -25.75
N THR A 53 0.96 13.12 -26.97
CA THR A 53 1.77 13.06 -28.21
C THR A 53 1.64 14.32 -29.08
N ALA A 54 1.20 15.46 -28.52
CA ALA A 54 1.04 16.71 -29.27
C ALA A 54 2.36 17.46 -29.47
N GLY A 55 2.48 18.16 -30.60
CA GLY A 55 3.68 18.92 -30.92
C GLY A 55 4.92 18.02 -31.00
N ASN A 56 5.91 18.29 -30.14
CA ASN A 56 7.12 17.47 -29.99
C ASN A 56 7.04 16.48 -28.83
N ALA A 57 5.93 16.46 -28.07
CA ALA A 57 5.72 15.51 -26.99
C ALA A 57 5.45 14.11 -27.53
N ASP A 58 5.76 13.09 -26.72
CA ASP A 58 5.49 11.70 -27.06
C ASP A 58 5.40 10.87 -25.78
N TRP A 59 4.66 11.31 -24.77
CA TRP A 59 4.74 10.74 -23.42
C TRP A 59 4.01 9.39 -23.25
N ILE A 60 4.41 8.37 -24.01
CA ILE A 60 3.77 7.05 -24.04
C ILE A 60 4.77 5.92 -23.83
N ILE A 61 4.52 4.94 -22.98
CA ILE A 61 5.50 3.84 -22.80
C ILE A 61 5.70 2.96 -24.05
N SER A 62 4.77 3.00 -25.01
CA SER A 62 4.82 2.26 -26.26
C SER A 62 3.84 2.82 -27.30
N THR A 63 4.19 2.66 -28.58
CA THR A 63 3.26 2.86 -29.71
C THR A 63 2.19 1.76 -29.82
N SER A 64 2.36 0.63 -29.15
CA SER A 64 1.32 -0.40 -29.01
C SER A 64 0.43 -0.07 -27.82
N GLN A 65 -0.79 0.37 -28.11
CA GLN A 65 -1.77 0.76 -27.08
C GLN A 65 -3.08 -0.02 -27.25
N PRO A 66 -3.77 -0.40 -26.16
CA PRO A 66 -3.42 -0.09 -24.76
C PRO A 66 -2.32 -0.99 -24.18
N ASP A 67 -1.90 -2.04 -24.87
CA ASP A 67 -0.94 -3.03 -24.36
C ASP A 67 0.45 -2.89 -24.99
N PRO A 68 1.48 -2.44 -24.23
CA PRO A 68 2.81 -2.24 -24.78
C PRO A 68 3.48 -3.56 -25.22
N LEU A 69 3.05 -4.69 -24.66
CA LEU A 69 3.55 -6.03 -25.03
C LEU A 69 3.22 -6.43 -26.47
N GLY A 70 2.33 -5.68 -27.15
CA GLY A 70 2.09 -5.85 -28.57
C GLY A 70 3.24 -5.36 -29.47
N GLN A 71 4.10 -4.46 -28.96
CA GLN A 71 5.31 -4.01 -29.68
C GLN A 71 6.47 -4.99 -29.48
N ASP A 72 6.76 -5.34 -28.23
CA ASP A 72 7.65 -6.44 -27.85
C ASP A 72 7.11 -7.11 -26.58
N SER A 73 6.90 -8.43 -26.64
CA SER A 73 6.32 -9.22 -25.55
C SER A 73 7.29 -9.54 -24.40
N THR A 74 8.59 -9.29 -24.59
CA THR A 74 9.66 -9.57 -23.63
C THR A 74 10.73 -8.48 -23.69
N PRO A 75 10.38 -7.20 -23.41
CA PRO A 75 11.33 -6.11 -23.55
C PRO A 75 12.51 -6.26 -22.58
N SER A 76 13.71 -6.05 -23.10
CA SER A 76 14.98 -6.22 -22.40
C SER A 76 15.90 -4.99 -22.52
N ALA A 77 15.62 -4.13 -23.49
CA ALA A 77 16.26 -2.84 -23.71
C ALA A 77 15.20 -1.74 -23.81
N GLU A 78 15.56 -0.51 -23.41
CA GLU A 78 14.64 0.63 -23.43
C GLU A 78 14.08 0.95 -24.82
N THR A 79 14.84 0.61 -25.86
CA THR A 79 14.45 0.79 -27.27
C THR A 79 13.57 -0.34 -27.83
N ASP A 80 13.25 -1.36 -27.04
CA ASP A 80 12.35 -2.44 -27.47
C ASP A 80 10.90 -1.92 -27.57
N TRP A 81 10.58 -0.87 -26.82
CA TRP A 81 9.38 -0.06 -26.99
C TRP A 81 9.73 1.35 -27.55
N THR A 82 8.71 2.09 -27.96
CA THR A 82 8.87 3.43 -28.55
C THR A 82 7.85 4.39 -27.96
N GLY A 83 8.32 5.52 -27.42
CA GLY A 83 7.45 6.59 -26.93
C GLY A 83 8.03 7.46 -25.82
N ALA A 84 9.30 7.86 -25.91
CA ALA A 84 9.96 8.87 -25.07
C ALA A 84 9.95 8.64 -23.54
N ILE A 85 9.19 7.69 -23.01
CA ILE A 85 9.19 7.24 -21.61
C ILE A 85 9.23 5.70 -21.55
N SER A 86 9.67 5.07 -22.64
CA SER A 86 9.72 3.60 -22.76
C SER A 86 10.58 2.98 -21.67
N SER A 87 11.65 3.64 -21.25
CA SER A 87 12.58 3.22 -20.22
C SER A 87 11.87 3.01 -18.89
N TRP A 88 10.92 3.89 -18.57
CA TRP A 88 10.08 3.74 -17.40
C TRP A 88 9.25 2.45 -17.49
N GLY A 89 8.57 2.26 -18.63
CA GLY A 89 7.75 1.07 -18.86
C GLY A 89 8.56 -0.23 -18.87
N VAL A 90 9.68 -0.27 -19.59
CA VAL A 90 10.53 -1.44 -19.72
C VAL A 90 11.16 -1.80 -18.37
N ALA A 91 11.67 -0.82 -17.61
CA ALA A 91 12.23 -1.08 -16.27
C ALA A 91 11.19 -1.71 -15.33
N LEU A 92 9.96 -1.19 -15.30
CA LEU A 92 8.86 -1.79 -14.52
C LEU A 92 8.51 -3.18 -15.04
N GLN A 93 8.39 -3.36 -16.35
CA GLN A 93 8.03 -4.64 -16.98
C GLN A 93 9.04 -5.75 -16.69
N GLN A 94 10.33 -5.41 -16.62
CA GLN A 94 11.42 -6.36 -16.37
C GLN A 94 11.44 -6.92 -14.94
N THR A 95 10.85 -6.20 -13.97
CA THR A 95 10.72 -6.74 -12.61
C THR A 95 9.82 -7.98 -12.57
N GLY A 96 8.84 -8.04 -13.47
CA GLY A 96 7.75 -9.02 -13.44
C GLY A 96 6.62 -8.68 -12.46
N ASP A 97 6.77 -7.59 -11.70
CA ASP A 97 5.83 -7.18 -10.65
C ASP A 97 4.80 -6.15 -11.14
N TYR A 98 4.89 -5.68 -12.39
CA TYR A 98 4.00 -4.67 -12.95
C TYR A 98 3.27 -5.14 -14.22
N SER A 99 2.03 -4.71 -14.35
CA SER A 99 1.21 -4.81 -15.55
C SER A 99 0.90 -3.40 -16.03
N LEU A 100 1.38 -3.06 -17.22
CA LEU A 100 1.30 -1.71 -17.75
C LEU A 100 0.26 -1.61 -18.86
N LYS A 101 -0.48 -0.51 -18.88
CA LYS A 101 -1.35 -0.12 -19.99
C LYS A 101 -1.19 1.37 -20.29
N THR A 102 -1.52 1.75 -21.52
CA THR A 102 -1.72 3.16 -21.90
C THR A 102 -3.17 3.38 -22.27
N LEU A 103 -3.79 4.45 -21.74
CA LEU A 103 -5.12 4.88 -22.14
C LEU A 103 -5.02 5.56 -23.52
N PRO A 104 -5.56 4.97 -24.61
CA PRO A 104 -5.28 5.49 -25.94
C PRO A 104 -6.00 6.81 -26.23
N SER A 105 -5.43 7.62 -27.13
CA SER A 105 -6.05 8.84 -27.65
C SER A 105 -7.52 8.63 -28.07
N GLY A 106 -8.39 9.56 -27.67
CA GLY A 106 -9.84 9.49 -27.89
C GLY A 106 -10.62 8.62 -26.91
N SER A 107 -9.94 8.05 -25.89
CA SER A 107 -10.59 7.41 -24.75
C SER A 107 -10.96 8.42 -23.66
N SER A 108 -11.57 7.97 -22.57
CA SER A 108 -11.88 8.81 -21.41
C SER A 108 -11.51 8.10 -20.12
N LEU A 109 -11.10 8.87 -19.12
CA LEU A 109 -10.84 8.37 -17.76
C LEU A 109 -12.18 8.12 -17.04
N THR A 110 -12.43 6.86 -16.66
CA THR A 110 -13.64 6.46 -15.92
C THR A 110 -13.27 5.73 -14.63
N TYR A 111 -14.16 5.74 -13.63
CA TYR A 111 -13.98 4.99 -12.40
C TYR A 111 -15.30 4.37 -11.92
N GLY A 112 -15.26 3.07 -11.62
CA GLY A 112 -16.42 2.30 -11.16
C GLY A 112 -17.30 1.75 -12.29
N GLY A 113 -16.85 1.87 -13.54
CA GLY A 113 -17.47 1.28 -14.72
C GLY A 113 -17.00 -0.15 -15.00
N SER A 114 -17.38 -0.68 -16.17
CA SER A 114 -16.99 -2.01 -16.63
C SER A 114 -16.00 -2.00 -17.81
N GLY A 115 -15.44 -0.82 -18.15
CA GLY A 115 -14.46 -0.68 -19.22
C GLY A 115 -13.12 -1.32 -18.83
N ALA A 116 -12.39 -1.88 -19.79
CA ALA A 116 -11.11 -2.53 -19.51
C ALA A 116 -10.02 -1.55 -19.03
N GLN A 117 -10.13 -0.28 -19.44
CA GLN A 117 -9.26 0.81 -18.99
C GLN A 117 -9.89 1.65 -17.86
N ASP A 118 -11.01 1.21 -17.27
CA ASP A 118 -11.58 1.87 -16.09
C ASP A 118 -10.59 1.84 -14.92
N LEU A 119 -10.44 2.96 -14.23
CA LEU A 119 -9.47 3.14 -13.15
C LEU A 119 -9.66 2.15 -11.99
N ALA A 120 -10.85 1.55 -11.81
CA ALA A 120 -11.05 0.47 -10.84
C ALA A 120 -10.21 -0.79 -11.13
N ASN A 121 -9.70 -0.92 -12.36
CA ASN A 121 -8.81 -2.01 -12.77
C ASN A 121 -7.32 -1.68 -12.60
N PHE A 122 -6.98 -0.52 -12.05
CA PHE A 122 -5.59 -0.08 -11.89
C PHE A 122 -5.31 0.30 -10.43
N ASP A 123 -4.03 0.29 -10.09
CA ASP A 123 -3.52 0.70 -8.79
C ASP A 123 -2.90 2.10 -8.88
N THR A 124 -2.39 2.49 -10.06
CA THR A 124 -1.80 3.81 -10.29
C THR A 124 -2.21 4.39 -11.65
N LEU A 125 -2.51 5.68 -11.67
CA LEU A 125 -2.67 6.51 -12.86
C LEU A 125 -1.48 7.47 -12.98
N VAL A 126 -0.83 7.48 -14.13
CA VAL A 126 0.22 8.44 -14.49
C VAL A 126 -0.32 9.40 -15.52
N LEU A 127 -0.25 10.71 -15.23
CA LEU A 127 -0.65 11.82 -16.10
C LEU A 127 0.62 12.58 -16.55
N PRO A 128 1.27 12.16 -17.65
CA PRO A 128 2.49 12.80 -18.10
C PRO A 128 2.19 14.02 -18.97
N GLU A 129 2.24 15.22 -18.37
CA GLU A 129 2.04 16.51 -19.05
C GLU A 129 0.75 16.55 -19.92
N PRO A 130 -0.44 16.45 -19.29
CA PRO A 130 -1.70 16.55 -20.04
C PRO A 130 -1.77 17.91 -20.74
N ASN A 131 -2.26 17.88 -21.98
CA ASN A 131 -2.38 19.03 -22.88
C ASN A 131 -3.83 19.23 -23.33
N THR A 132 -4.80 18.65 -22.64
CA THR A 132 -6.23 18.91 -22.86
C THR A 132 -6.94 18.85 -21.52
N LEU A 133 -7.86 19.79 -21.27
CA LEU A 133 -8.64 19.82 -20.03
C LEU A 133 -9.43 18.53 -19.83
N PHE A 134 -9.38 18.01 -18.60
CA PHE A 134 -10.24 16.91 -18.16
C PHE A 134 -11.69 17.37 -18.12
N THR A 135 -12.61 16.54 -18.63
CA THR A 135 -14.04 16.79 -18.45
C THR A 135 -14.44 16.69 -16.97
N THR A 136 -15.59 17.26 -16.59
CA THR A 136 -16.11 17.12 -15.23
C THR A 136 -16.25 15.66 -14.78
N ALA A 137 -16.60 14.75 -15.71
CA ALA A 137 -16.72 13.33 -15.42
C ALA A 137 -15.35 12.69 -15.14
N GLU A 138 -14.32 13.06 -15.90
CA GLU A 138 -12.95 12.57 -15.71
C GLU A 138 -12.33 13.12 -14.43
N LYS A 139 -12.48 14.42 -14.15
CA LYS A 139 -12.10 15.00 -12.86
C LYS A 139 -12.73 14.25 -11.69
N THR A 140 -14.02 13.92 -11.81
CA THR A 140 -14.72 13.13 -10.79
C THR A 140 -14.16 11.70 -10.68
N ALA A 141 -13.86 11.05 -11.81
CA ALA A 141 -13.29 9.71 -11.84
C ALA A 141 -11.90 9.65 -11.20
N ILE A 142 -10.99 10.55 -11.59
CA ILE A 142 -9.62 10.65 -11.05
C ILE A 142 -9.68 10.90 -9.54
N MET A 143 -10.43 11.91 -9.11
CA MET A 143 -10.51 12.26 -7.69
C MET A 143 -11.15 11.15 -6.85
N THR A 144 -12.15 10.45 -7.39
CA THR A 144 -12.79 9.31 -6.69
C THR A 144 -11.87 8.09 -6.65
N PHE A 145 -11.08 7.84 -7.69
CA PHE A 145 -10.06 6.81 -7.73
C PHE A 145 -9.02 7.01 -6.63
N VAL A 146 -8.42 8.21 -6.55
CA VAL A 146 -7.44 8.54 -5.50
C VAL A 146 -8.07 8.43 -4.12
N LYS A 147 -9.25 9.03 -3.90
CA LYS A 147 -9.94 8.98 -2.61
C LYS A 147 -10.13 7.55 -2.08
N ASN A 148 -10.29 6.58 -2.97
CA ASN A 148 -10.54 5.18 -2.65
C ASN A 148 -9.29 4.29 -2.65
N GLY A 149 -8.08 4.86 -2.67
CA GLY A 149 -6.83 4.10 -2.56
C GLY A 149 -5.95 4.09 -3.80
N GLY A 150 -6.39 4.69 -4.90
CA GLY A 150 -5.58 4.80 -6.11
C GLY A 150 -4.37 5.72 -5.93
N GLY A 151 -3.27 5.38 -6.60
CA GLY A 151 -2.10 6.24 -6.75
C GLY A 151 -2.25 7.19 -7.93
N LEU A 152 -1.97 8.48 -7.76
CA LEU A 152 -1.94 9.48 -8.83
C LEU A 152 -0.55 10.08 -8.98
N PHE A 153 0.05 9.93 -10.15
CA PHE A 153 1.31 10.59 -10.51
C PHE A 153 1.04 11.70 -11.52
N MET A 154 1.19 12.95 -11.09
CA MET A 154 1.05 14.13 -11.95
C MET A 154 2.42 14.65 -12.35
N ILE A 155 2.66 14.75 -13.66
CA ILE A 155 3.86 15.40 -14.18
C ILE A 155 3.39 16.67 -14.91
N SER A 156 3.89 17.81 -14.48
CA SER A 156 3.58 19.11 -15.07
C SER A 156 4.87 19.71 -15.61
N ASP A 157 4.87 20.17 -16.84
CA ASP A 157 5.96 21.00 -17.35
C ASP A 157 5.77 22.45 -16.87
N HIS A 158 6.00 23.45 -17.73
CA HIS A 158 5.90 24.86 -17.37
C HIS A 158 4.68 25.58 -17.93
N THR A 159 4.44 26.79 -17.41
CA THR A 159 3.53 27.72 -18.05
C THR A 159 3.97 28.04 -19.48
N GLY A 160 3.06 27.89 -20.44
CA GLY A 160 3.30 28.01 -21.87
C GLY A 160 3.73 26.71 -22.56
N ALA A 161 3.72 25.57 -21.87
CA ALA A 161 3.92 24.24 -22.46
C ALA A 161 2.65 23.70 -23.17
N ASP A 162 1.87 24.58 -23.79
CA ASP A 162 0.69 24.23 -24.61
C ASP A 162 1.17 23.64 -25.96
N ARG A 163 1.27 22.31 -26.00
CA ARG A 163 1.79 21.53 -27.14
C ARG A 163 0.78 21.36 -28.27
N ASN A 164 -0.53 21.48 -27.99
CA ASN A 164 -1.61 21.28 -28.96
C ASN A 164 -2.24 22.60 -29.46
N ASN A 165 -1.84 23.72 -28.87
CA ASN A 165 -2.33 25.07 -29.15
C ASN A 165 -3.82 25.28 -28.89
N ASP A 166 -4.38 24.60 -27.88
CA ASP A 166 -5.78 24.77 -27.45
C ASP A 166 -5.97 25.90 -26.42
N GLY A 167 -4.87 26.43 -25.88
CA GLY A 167 -4.84 27.55 -24.95
C GLY A 167 -4.66 27.18 -23.49
N GLU A 168 -4.54 25.89 -23.15
CA GLU A 168 -4.32 25.41 -21.78
C GLU A 168 -3.04 24.58 -21.71
N ASP A 169 -2.21 24.80 -20.70
CA ASP A 169 -1.03 23.98 -20.44
C ASP A 169 -1.20 23.05 -19.22
N ALA A 170 -0.25 22.13 -19.02
CA ALA A 170 -0.31 21.16 -17.92
C ALA A 170 -0.40 21.81 -16.53
N VAL A 171 0.14 23.02 -16.34
CA VAL A 171 0.03 23.76 -15.07
C VAL A 171 -1.42 24.17 -14.84
N GLU A 172 -2.09 24.68 -15.87
CA GLU A 172 -3.50 25.06 -15.82
C GLU A 172 -4.41 23.84 -15.63
N ILE A 173 -4.20 22.79 -16.43
CA ILE A 173 -5.02 21.57 -16.43
C ILE A 173 -4.96 20.83 -15.08
N LEU A 174 -3.76 20.68 -14.50
CA LEU A 174 -3.61 19.97 -13.24
C LEU A 174 -4.08 20.83 -12.04
N ASN A 175 -3.92 22.15 -12.09
CA ASN A 175 -4.55 23.02 -11.08
C ASN A 175 -6.09 23.01 -11.20
N ASP A 176 -6.64 22.96 -12.41
CA ASP A 176 -8.09 22.82 -12.65
C ASP A 176 -8.63 21.50 -12.07
N LEU A 177 -7.91 20.40 -12.24
CA LEU A 177 -8.25 19.12 -11.58
C LEU A 177 -8.36 19.28 -10.05
N MET A 178 -7.41 19.97 -9.43
CA MET A 178 -7.35 20.13 -7.97
C MET A 178 -8.35 21.16 -7.41
N THR A 179 -8.74 22.16 -8.22
CA THR A 179 -9.52 23.32 -7.73
C THR A 179 -10.93 23.44 -8.29
N ASP A 180 -11.25 22.75 -9.40
CA ASP A 180 -12.59 22.71 -10.01
C ASP A 180 -13.04 21.26 -10.25
N ASN A 181 -13.25 20.50 -9.17
CA ASN A 181 -13.83 19.16 -9.25
C ASN A 181 -15.00 18.98 -8.29
N SER A 182 -15.79 17.92 -8.51
CA SER A 182 -17.02 17.66 -7.74
C SER A 182 -16.82 16.83 -6.46
N VAL A 183 -15.61 16.33 -6.22
CA VAL A 183 -15.28 15.41 -5.12
C VAL A 183 -14.76 16.18 -3.91
N ASP A 184 -13.74 17.01 -4.13
CA ASP A 184 -13.17 17.94 -3.16
C ASP A 184 -12.35 19.00 -3.91
N SER A 185 -12.85 20.24 -3.92
CA SER A 185 -12.21 21.39 -4.56
C SER A 185 -11.55 22.35 -3.57
N THR A 186 -11.28 21.89 -2.35
CA THR A 186 -10.72 22.72 -1.27
C THR A 186 -9.20 22.58 -1.10
N ASP A 187 -8.49 22.32 -2.20
CA ASP A 187 -7.07 21.92 -2.22
C ASP A 187 -6.83 20.56 -1.55
N PRO A 188 -7.42 19.48 -2.09
CA PRO A 188 -7.45 18.17 -1.46
C PRO A 188 -6.06 17.55 -1.31
N PHE A 189 -5.08 17.99 -2.09
CA PHE A 189 -3.71 17.47 -2.04
C PHE A 189 -2.75 18.38 -1.27
N GLY A 190 -3.20 19.57 -0.85
CA GLY A 190 -2.39 20.51 -0.07
C GLY A 190 -1.29 21.18 -0.88
N PHE A 191 -1.45 21.38 -2.18
CA PHE A 191 -0.51 22.17 -2.98
C PHE A 191 -1.17 22.76 -4.23
N SER A 192 -0.55 23.82 -4.75
CA SER A 192 -0.82 24.33 -6.09
C SER A 192 0.46 24.31 -6.92
N ILE A 193 0.31 24.06 -8.22
CA ILE A 193 1.43 24.11 -9.17
C ILE A 193 1.68 25.58 -9.52
N ASP A 194 2.92 26.02 -9.40
CA ASP A 194 3.31 27.41 -9.64
C ASP A 194 3.26 27.69 -11.15
N SER A 195 2.80 28.89 -11.55
CA SER A 195 2.89 29.34 -12.94
C SER A 195 4.29 29.89 -13.24
N LEU A 196 5.25 29.00 -13.49
CA LEU A 196 6.65 29.31 -13.75
C LEU A 196 7.15 28.60 -15.01
N SER A 197 8.25 29.12 -15.57
CA SER A 197 9.10 28.46 -16.57
C SER A 197 10.55 28.64 -16.15
N ILE A 198 11.09 27.64 -15.48
CA ILE A 198 12.42 27.62 -14.90
C ILE A 198 13.35 26.99 -15.93
N SER A 199 14.21 27.77 -16.55
CA SER A 199 15.01 27.30 -17.69
C SER A 199 15.93 26.12 -17.36
N SER A 200 16.55 26.10 -16.18
CA SER A 200 17.39 24.98 -15.74
C SER A 200 17.68 25.02 -14.24
N ASP A 201 17.73 23.86 -13.60
CA ASP A 201 18.23 23.65 -12.24
C ASP A 201 18.49 22.14 -11.98
N TYR A 202 19.09 21.81 -10.84
CA TYR A 202 19.17 20.45 -10.30
C TYR A 202 18.55 20.39 -8.89
N PRO A 203 17.20 20.28 -8.79
CA PRO A 203 16.53 20.13 -7.51
C PRO A 203 17.11 18.98 -6.70
N SER A 204 17.38 19.24 -5.42
CA SER A 204 18.04 18.27 -4.53
C SER A 204 17.05 17.65 -3.57
N ALA A 205 17.22 16.35 -3.33
CA ALA A 205 16.43 15.61 -2.35
C ALA A 205 16.66 16.16 -0.93
N ILE A 206 15.61 16.15 -0.13
CA ILE A 206 15.71 16.39 1.31
C ILE A 206 16.50 15.27 2.00
N SER A 207 17.01 15.52 3.20
CA SER A 207 17.63 14.49 4.02
C SER A 207 16.57 13.73 4.82
N ASP A 208 16.01 12.68 4.22
CA ASP A 208 15.06 11.76 4.87
C ASP A 208 15.35 10.32 4.46
N SER A 209 16.14 9.62 5.28
CA SER A 209 16.59 8.25 5.00
C SER A 209 15.50 7.19 5.07
N SER A 210 14.33 7.55 5.61
CA SER A 210 13.19 6.64 5.75
C SER A 210 12.16 6.77 4.62
N ASN A 211 12.30 7.79 3.77
CA ASN A 211 11.29 8.04 2.75
C ASN A 211 11.43 7.03 1.58
N PRO A 212 10.38 6.29 1.23
CA PRO A 212 10.39 5.22 0.24
C PRO A 212 10.50 5.76 -1.18
N VAL A 213 10.03 6.97 -1.46
CA VAL A 213 10.25 7.58 -2.79
C VAL A 213 11.74 7.93 -2.96
N LEU A 214 12.41 8.36 -1.89
CA LEU A 214 13.85 8.66 -1.94
C LEU A 214 14.75 7.42 -1.87
N HIS A 215 14.27 6.32 -1.30
CA HIS A 215 15.08 5.12 -0.99
C HIS A 215 14.40 3.80 -1.34
N GLY A 216 13.55 3.78 -2.37
CA GLY A 216 12.83 2.61 -2.84
C GLY A 216 13.72 1.57 -3.51
N SER A 217 13.10 0.50 -4.02
CA SER A 217 13.84 -0.66 -4.54
C SER A 217 14.65 -0.34 -5.80
N PHE A 218 14.32 0.73 -6.51
CA PHE A 218 14.99 1.18 -7.73
C PHE A 218 16.18 2.11 -7.47
N GLY A 219 16.53 2.35 -6.21
CA GLY A 219 17.76 3.03 -5.80
C GLY A 219 17.52 4.33 -5.06
N THR A 220 18.62 5.02 -4.74
CA THR A 220 18.56 6.27 -3.98
C THR A 220 18.39 7.48 -4.89
N VAL A 221 17.36 8.28 -4.61
CA VAL A 221 17.15 9.58 -5.24
C VAL A 221 17.98 10.63 -4.51
N THR A 222 18.79 11.36 -5.27
CA THR A 222 19.61 12.47 -4.73
C THR A 222 19.27 13.80 -5.38
N LYS A 223 18.95 13.78 -6.67
CA LYS A 223 18.63 14.96 -7.47
C LYS A 223 17.66 14.63 -8.60
N SER A 224 17.00 15.65 -9.09
CA SER A 224 16.34 15.63 -10.39
C SER A 224 16.89 16.76 -11.26
N LEU A 225 16.50 16.78 -12.52
CA LEU A 225 16.74 17.85 -13.46
C LEU A 225 15.51 18.77 -13.59
N ILE A 226 15.74 20.06 -13.82
CA ILE A 226 14.79 20.97 -14.47
C ILE A 226 15.43 21.38 -15.81
N ALA A 227 14.68 21.27 -16.90
CA ALA A 227 15.03 21.72 -18.24
C ALA A 227 13.82 22.42 -18.90
N SER A 228 13.37 23.50 -18.25
CA SER A 228 12.21 24.33 -18.58
C SER A 228 10.97 24.15 -17.69
N GLY A 229 10.94 23.26 -16.68
CA GLY A 229 9.77 23.03 -15.83
C GLY A 229 9.34 24.11 -14.81
N THR A 230 8.56 23.68 -13.82
CA THR A 230 7.95 24.46 -12.74
C THR A 230 8.20 23.86 -11.34
N THR A 231 7.56 24.41 -10.31
CA THR A 231 7.51 23.89 -8.94
C THR A 231 6.09 23.93 -8.39
N ALA A 232 5.89 23.45 -7.16
CA ALA A 232 4.67 23.61 -6.39
C ALA A 232 4.89 24.45 -5.12
N THR A 233 3.83 25.15 -4.74
CA THR A 233 3.66 25.77 -3.43
C THR A 233 2.81 24.85 -2.55
N LEU A 234 3.38 24.39 -1.43
CA LEU A 234 2.74 23.49 -0.49
C LEU A 234 1.90 24.26 0.55
N LYS A 235 0.77 23.68 0.91
CA LYS A 235 -0.23 24.22 1.84
C LYS A 235 -0.61 23.12 2.85
N PRO A 236 0.28 22.78 3.79
CA PRO A 236 0.02 21.77 4.81
C PRO A 236 -1.13 22.12 5.77
N ALA A 237 -1.63 23.35 5.74
CA ALA A 237 -2.85 23.75 6.45
C ALA A 237 -4.12 23.19 5.80
N ASP A 238 -4.10 22.96 4.49
CA ASP A 238 -5.23 22.40 3.73
C ASP A 238 -5.15 20.86 3.75
N ASN A 239 -3.94 20.30 3.61
CA ASN A 239 -3.68 18.88 3.82
C ASN A 239 -2.29 18.64 4.45
N SER A 240 -2.26 18.19 5.70
CA SER A 240 -1.02 17.99 6.45
C SER A 240 -0.13 16.85 5.96
N SER A 241 -0.62 15.98 5.07
CA SER A 241 0.17 14.90 4.47
C SER A 241 1.08 15.38 3.32
N VAL A 242 0.87 16.60 2.82
CA VAL A 242 1.70 17.14 1.75
C VAL A 242 3.15 17.34 2.20
N LYS A 243 4.09 16.90 1.38
CA LYS A 243 5.52 16.96 1.67
C LYS A 243 6.32 17.16 0.39
N GLY A 244 7.18 18.18 0.37
CA GLY A 244 8.17 18.33 -0.70
C GLY A 244 9.35 17.40 -0.45
N LEU A 245 9.77 16.67 -1.48
CA LEU A 245 10.88 15.72 -1.41
C LEU A 245 12.11 16.22 -2.16
N LEU A 246 11.93 16.92 -3.27
CA LEU A 246 13.02 17.56 -4.00
C LEU A 246 12.72 19.06 -4.13
N TYR A 247 13.69 19.90 -3.83
CA TYR A 247 13.54 21.35 -3.89
C TYR A 247 14.52 21.98 -4.85
N ARG A 248 14.03 23.01 -5.54
CA ARG A 248 14.84 23.92 -6.34
C ARG A 248 16.03 24.47 -5.53
N THR A 249 17.15 24.73 -6.18
CA THR A 249 18.35 25.30 -5.54
C THR A 249 17.99 26.58 -4.77
N GLY A 250 18.28 26.58 -3.47
CA GLY A 250 18.00 27.71 -2.57
C GLY A 250 16.60 27.71 -1.94
N TYR A 251 15.77 26.70 -2.19
CA TYR A 251 14.43 26.55 -1.64
C TYR A 251 14.33 25.39 -0.65
N SER A 252 13.34 25.47 0.25
CA SER A 252 12.94 24.41 1.20
C SER A 252 11.59 24.79 1.82
N GLY A 253 10.96 23.86 2.55
CA GLY A 253 9.69 24.12 3.23
C GLY A 253 8.52 24.15 2.26
N ASN A 254 7.74 25.23 2.23
CA ASN A 254 6.47 25.26 1.52
C ASN A 254 6.52 25.84 0.10
N THR A 255 7.69 26.24 -0.41
CA THR A 255 7.82 26.83 -1.76
C THR A 255 8.98 26.21 -2.51
N GLY A 256 8.89 26.21 -3.85
CA GLY A 256 9.94 25.68 -4.72
C GLY A 256 10.08 24.16 -4.63
N ALA A 257 9.03 23.45 -4.20
CA ALA A 257 9.00 21.99 -4.19
C ALA A 257 8.88 21.53 -5.64
N PHE A 258 9.95 20.93 -6.15
CA PHE A 258 10.01 20.43 -7.50
C PHE A 258 9.39 19.03 -7.63
N PHE A 259 9.54 18.23 -6.58
CA PHE A 259 8.82 16.98 -6.40
C PHE A 259 8.12 16.99 -5.04
N ALA A 260 6.85 16.62 -5.01
CA ALA A 260 6.06 16.56 -3.78
C ALA A 260 5.19 15.31 -3.74
N THR A 261 4.91 14.83 -2.53
CA THR A 261 3.96 13.75 -2.27
C THR A 261 2.83 14.26 -1.36
N SER A 262 1.68 13.60 -1.42
CA SER A 262 0.54 13.83 -0.54
C SER A 262 -0.33 12.58 -0.47
N THR A 263 -1.37 12.61 0.37
CA THR A 263 -2.41 11.58 0.43
C THR A 263 -3.78 12.22 0.32
N PHE A 264 -4.76 11.49 -0.21
CA PHE A 264 -6.15 11.95 -0.25
C PHE A 264 -7.10 10.77 -0.11
N GLY A 265 -7.95 10.81 0.90
CA GLY A 265 -8.70 9.62 1.32
C GLY A 265 -7.74 8.50 1.71
N SER A 266 -7.81 7.36 1.05
CA SER A 266 -6.86 6.25 1.23
C SER A 266 -5.76 6.19 0.16
N GLY A 267 -5.78 7.10 -0.83
CA GLY A 267 -4.82 7.08 -1.94
C GLY A 267 -3.60 7.96 -1.72
N ARG A 268 -2.66 7.82 -2.64
CA ARG A 268 -1.34 8.47 -2.64
C ARG A 268 -1.22 9.37 -3.87
N VAL A 269 -0.56 10.50 -3.73
CA VAL A 269 -0.39 11.48 -4.80
C VAL A 269 1.08 11.87 -4.88
N ALA A 270 1.62 11.92 -6.10
CA ALA A 270 2.93 12.48 -6.38
C ALA A 270 2.82 13.54 -7.48
N PHE A 271 3.63 14.59 -7.34
CA PHE A 271 3.78 15.67 -8.30
C PHE A 271 5.24 15.80 -8.69
N TRP A 272 5.51 15.95 -9.99
CA TRP A 272 6.82 16.24 -10.55
C TRP A 272 6.72 17.42 -11.52
N GLY A 273 7.47 18.50 -11.22
CA GLY A 273 7.38 19.76 -11.94
C GLY A 273 8.15 19.87 -13.25
N ASP A 274 8.45 18.79 -13.97
CA ASP A 274 9.00 18.86 -15.34
C ASP A 274 8.77 17.53 -16.07
N SER A 275 8.52 17.56 -17.37
CA SER A 275 8.43 16.36 -18.22
C SER A 275 9.76 15.97 -18.89
N SER A 276 10.71 16.90 -19.01
CA SER A 276 12.05 16.62 -19.54
C SER A 276 12.83 15.54 -18.75
N PRO A 277 12.71 15.43 -17.41
CA PRO A 277 13.37 14.38 -16.63
C PRO A 277 12.85 12.96 -16.89
N ILE A 278 11.60 12.82 -17.36
CA ILE A 278 11.01 11.51 -17.66
C ILE A 278 11.26 11.08 -19.11
N ASP A 279 11.63 12.04 -19.97
CA ASP A 279 12.01 11.78 -21.36
C ASP A 279 13.33 11.01 -21.44
N ASP A 280 13.35 9.94 -22.23
CA ASP A 280 14.45 8.99 -22.37
C ASP A 280 15.00 8.89 -23.81
N GLY A 281 14.51 9.73 -24.72
CA GLY A 281 14.92 9.74 -26.12
C GLY A 281 14.43 8.57 -26.98
N THR A 282 13.57 7.68 -26.47
CA THR A 282 13.01 6.51 -27.19
C THR A 282 11.80 6.87 -28.06
N GLY A 283 11.48 8.15 -28.22
CA GLY A 283 10.25 8.55 -28.92
C GLY A 283 10.27 8.31 -30.42
N GLN A 284 9.10 8.53 -31.01
CA GLN A 284 8.81 8.35 -32.41
C GLN A 284 9.66 9.29 -33.29
N SER A 285 9.94 8.82 -34.51
CA SER A 285 10.71 9.57 -35.49
C SER A 285 10.04 10.92 -35.80
N GLY A 286 10.80 12.00 -35.68
CA GLY A 286 10.36 13.37 -35.96
C GLY A 286 10.23 14.23 -34.70
N ASN A 287 10.19 13.62 -33.53
CA ASN A 287 10.16 14.33 -32.25
C ASN A 287 11.55 14.89 -31.92
N THR A 288 11.58 16.08 -31.32
CA THR A 288 12.81 16.67 -30.76
C THR A 288 12.70 16.58 -29.25
N LEU A 289 13.33 15.54 -28.72
CA LEU A 289 13.22 15.11 -27.34
C LEU A 289 14.45 15.51 -26.52
N TYR A 290 14.30 15.52 -25.21
CA TYR A 290 15.34 15.83 -24.24
C TYR A 290 15.57 14.59 -23.37
N ASP A 291 16.65 13.84 -23.56
CA ASP A 291 16.93 12.67 -22.71
C ASP A 291 17.39 13.11 -21.30
N GLY A 292 16.41 13.37 -20.44
CA GLY A 292 16.62 13.68 -19.03
C GLY A 292 16.65 12.44 -18.16
N TRP A 293 16.01 11.33 -18.58
CA TRP A 293 16.03 10.06 -17.86
C TRP A 293 17.46 9.60 -17.56
N ASN A 294 18.35 9.72 -18.55
CA ASN A 294 19.76 9.35 -18.46
C ASN A 294 20.70 10.50 -18.05
N ASP A 295 20.19 11.61 -17.52
CA ASP A 295 21.03 12.74 -17.10
C ASP A 295 21.99 12.32 -15.96
N SER A 296 23.30 12.41 -16.23
CA SER A 296 24.35 11.99 -15.29
C SER A 296 24.47 12.82 -13.99
N GLY A 297 23.82 13.99 -13.94
CA GLY A 297 23.76 14.87 -12.78
C GLY A 297 22.53 14.64 -11.88
N ALA A 298 21.61 13.77 -12.31
CA ALA A 298 20.35 13.48 -11.65
C ALA A 298 20.16 11.97 -11.41
N THR A 299 19.07 11.64 -10.73
CA THR A 299 18.63 10.26 -10.43
C THR A 299 17.17 10.07 -10.85
N ASN A 300 16.83 10.57 -12.06
CA ASN A 300 15.45 10.66 -12.55
C ASN A 300 14.78 9.29 -12.66
N ALA A 301 15.49 8.29 -13.20
CA ALA A 301 14.99 6.92 -13.29
C ALA A 301 14.56 6.36 -11.91
N ALA A 302 15.41 6.51 -10.89
CA ALA A 302 15.09 6.07 -9.53
C ALA A 302 13.89 6.83 -8.95
N LEU A 303 13.77 8.14 -9.22
CA LEU A 303 12.64 8.95 -8.76
C LEU A 303 11.33 8.50 -9.40
N ALA A 304 11.30 8.30 -10.72
CA ALA A 304 10.12 7.84 -11.45
C ALA A 304 9.66 6.46 -10.94
N LEU A 305 10.60 5.53 -10.79
CA LEU A 305 10.31 4.14 -10.45
C LEU A 305 9.94 3.97 -8.97
N ASN A 306 10.68 4.60 -8.04
CA ASN A 306 10.33 4.58 -6.61
C ASN A 306 9.00 5.29 -6.34
N ALA A 307 8.71 6.39 -7.05
CA ALA A 307 7.41 7.04 -6.94
C ALA A 307 6.28 6.14 -7.46
N THR A 308 6.50 5.44 -8.58
CA THR A 308 5.54 4.45 -9.10
C THR A 308 5.32 3.31 -8.11
N GLU A 309 6.39 2.78 -7.54
CA GLU A 309 6.37 1.75 -6.50
C GLU A 309 5.55 2.23 -5.29
N TRP A 310 5.86 3.40 -4.74
CA TRP A 310 5.12 3.96 -3.61
C TRP A 310 3.64 4.22 -3.94
N LEU A 311 3.34 4.77 -5.12
CA LEU A 311 1.96 5.02 -5.56
C LEU A 311 1.15 3.73 -5.77
N ALA A 312 1.81 2.66 -6.21
CA ALA A 312 1.20 1.35 -6.41
C ALA A 312 1.08 0.52 -5.11
N GLY A 313 1.58 1.05 -4.00
CA GLY A 313 1.53 0.42 -2.68
C GLY A 313 2.79 -0.35 -2.25
N GLY A 314 3.87 -0.34 -3.05
CA GLY A 314 5.05 -1.21 -2.94
C GLY A 314 6.24 -0.71 -2.10
N SER A 315 6.04 0.26 -1.22
CA SER A 315 7.04 0.60 -0.20
C SER A 315 6.37 1.32 0.96
N ASP A 316 6.33 0.67 2.13
CA ASP A 316 5.82 1.26 3.36
C ASP A 316 6.71 2.45 3.80
N ASP A 317 6.12 3.65 3.84
CA ASP A 317 6.75 4.88 4.34
C ASP A 317 7.02 4.73 5.84
N GLY A 318 8.21 5.11 6.30
CA GLY A 318 8.57 5.17 7.72
C GLY A 318 7.86 6.28 8.50
N GLY A 319 6.62 6.63 8.12
CA GLY A 319 5.74 7.58 8.76
C GLY A 319 4.38 6.93 9.01
N ASP A 320 4.01 6.89 10.28
CA ASP A 320 2.71 6.54 10.86
C ASP A 320 1.52 6.92 9.96
N ASP A 321 1.10 6.00 9.08
CA ASP A 321 -0.28 5.73 8.69
C ASP A 321 -0.34 4.48 7.78
N GLY A 322 -1.30 3.61 8.04
CA GLY A 322 -1.19 2.18 7.81
C GLY A 322 -1.33 1.66 6.37
N GLY A 323 -0.37 0.82 5.98
CA GLY A 323 -0.60 -0.55 5.48
C GLY A 323 -0.60 -0.75 3.97
N GLY A 324 0.39 -1.51 3.45
CA GLY A 324 0.24 -2.09 2.11
C GLY A 324 1.29 -3.06 1.55
N ASP A 325 2.47 -3.30 2.14
CA ASP A 325 3.47 -4.16 1.46
C ASP A 325 3.14 -5.66 1.44
N GLY A 326 3.17 -6.24 0.24
CA GLY A 326 3.12 -7.67 -0.02
C GLY A 326 4.43 -8.17 -0.61
N GLY A 327 5.26 -8.81 0.21
CA GLY A 327 6.40 -9.60 -0.28
C GLY A 327 7.09 -10.44 0.79
N THR A 328 7.13 -9.96 2.03
CA THR A 328 7.62 -10.73 3.18
C THR A 328 6.76 -10.49 4.41
N CYS A 329 6.31 -11.54 5.09
CA CYS A 329 5.71 -11.34 6.40
C CYS A 329 6.76 -10.85 7.38
N THR A 330 6.63 -9.61 7.82
CA THR A 330 7.29 -9.14 9.04
C THR A 330 6.42 -9.49 10.22
N ALA A 331 6.93 -10.34 11.11
CA ALA A 331 6.18 -10.70 12.31
C ALA A 331 5.92 -9.44 13.16
N ALA A 332 4.65 -9.17 13.44
CA ALA A 332 4.23 -7.94 14.09
C ALA A 332 2.98 -8.15 14.93
N GLN A 333 2.76 -7.24 15.87
CA GLN A 333 1.48 -7.10 16.57
C GLN A 333 0.78 -5.88 15.97
N LEU A 334 -0.48 -6.02 15.54
CA LEU A 334 -1.17 -5.02 14.71
C LEU A 334 -2.17 -4.11 15.44
N LEU A 335 -2.66 -4.47 16.63
CA LEU A 335 -3.58 -3.62 17.38
C LEU A 335 -2.84 -2.53 18.15
N GLY A 336 -3.28 -1.28 18.10
CA GLY A 336 -2.85 -0.23 19.01
C GLY A 336 -3.52 -0.33 20.37
N ASN A 337 -2.86 0.21 21.40
CA ASN A 337 -3.36 0.32 22.78
C ASN A 337 -3.95 -0.99 23.33
N ASN A 338 -3.16 -2.05 23.25
CA ASN A 338 -3.52 -3.45 23.52
C ASN A 338 -4.15 -3.70 24.89
N GLY A 339 -3.66 -3.00 25.92
CA GLY A 339 -4.17 -3.04 27.30
C GLY A 339 -4.99 -1.81 27.68
N PHE A 340 -5.44 -1.00 26.70
CA PHE A 340 -6.32 0.16 26.92
C PHE A 340 -5.77 1.33 27.76
N GLU A 341 -4.51 1.26 28.22
CA GLU A 341 -3.86 2.26 29.09
C GLU A 341 -3.82 3.68 28.54
N SER A 342 -3.95 3.86 27.22
CA SER A 342 -4.06 5.15 26.55
C SER A 342 -5.51 5.58 26.24
N GLY A 343 -6.50 5.04 26.96
CA GLY A 343 -7.92 5.36 26.77
C GLY A 343 -8.45 5.01 25.37
N SER A 344 -9.39 5.79 24.85
CA SER A 344 -10.00 5.57 23.53
C SER A 344 -9.19 6.16 22.36
N SER A 345 -7.87 6.32 22.50
CA SER A 345 -7.02 6.98 21.50
C SER A 345 -6.94 6.22 20.17
N THR A 346 -6.84 4.88 20.23
CA THR A 346 -6.76 4.01 19.04
C THR A 346 -8.02 3.18 18.81
N TRP A 347 -8.91 3.10 19.80
CA TRP A 347 -10.13 2.29 19.77
C TRP A 347 -11.35 3.19 19.68
N SER A 348 -12.26 2.88 18.75
CA SER A 348 -13.59 3.46 18.71
C SER A 348 -14.52 2.65 19.61
N ALA A 349 -15.05 3.29 20.66
CA ALA A 349 -15.86 2.62 21.67
C ALA A 349 -17.09 3.47 22.05
N THR A 350 -18.15 2.82 22.53
CA THR A 350 -19.22 3.54 23.23
C THR A 350 -18.63 4.29 24.43
N SER A 351 -19.12 5.50 24.70
CA SER A 351 -18.61 6.34 25.78
C SER A 351 -18.64 5.59 27.12
N GLY A 352 -17.50 5.55 27.82
CA GLY A 352 -17.37 4.86 29.11
C GLY A 352 -16.94 3.39 29.04
N VAL A 353 -16.93 2.78 27.85
CA VAL A 353 -16.49 1.38 27.68
C VAL A 353 -15.02 1.22 28.05
N ILE A 354 -14.13 2.09 27.58
CA ILE A 354 -12.72 2.06 28.00
C ILE A 354 -12.59 2.87 29.30
N THR A 355 -12.24 2.18 30.38
CA THR A 355 -12.35 2.74 31.74
C THR A 355 -11.28 2.16 32.67
N ASN A 356 -11.06 2.84 33.79
CA ASN A 356 -10.24 2.42 34.91
C ASN A 356 -11.05 2.35 36.22
N SER A 357 -12.36 2.14 36.09
CA SER A 357 -13.27 1.97 37.22
C SER A 357 -12.79 0.83 38.13
N SER A 358 -13.04 0.94 39.44
CA SER A 358 -12.76 -0.14 40.39
C SER A 358 -13.90 -1.16 40.49
N SER A 359 -15.00 -0.98 39.75
CA SER A 359 -16.17 -1.87 39.79
C SER A 359 -15.94 -3.20 39.07
N GLN A 360 -15.00 -3.24 38.13
CA GLN A 360 -14.43 -4.45 37.58
C GLN A 360 -12.90 -4.37 37.77
N SER A 361 -12.18 -5.46 37.51
CA SER A 361 -10.72 -5.49 37.66
C SER A 361 -10.05 -5.58 36.29
N ALA A 362 -9.06 -4.72 36.04
CA ALA A 362 -8.14 -4.90 34.91
C ALA A 362 -7.39 -6.22 35.06
N ARG A 363 -7.02 -6.86 33.95
CA ARG A 363 -6.14 -8.03 33.97
C ARG A 363 -4.69 -7.58 34.17
N THR A 364 -4.24 -6.61 33.39
CA THR A 364 -2.95 -5.94 33.59
C THR A 364 -3.16 -4.42 33.59
N GLY A 365 -2.16 -3.66 34.03
CA GLY A 365 -2.28 -2.20 34.05
C GLY A 365 -3.40 -1.69 34.95
N SER A 366 -4.07 -0.62 34.52
CA SER A 366 -5.15 0.06 35.24
C SER A 366 -6.41 0.28 34.40
N TYR A 367 -6.33 0.16 33.08
CA TYR A 367 -7.46 0.31 32.16
C TYR A 367 -7.90 -1.03 31.59
N TYR A 368 -9.14 -1.08 31.15
CA TYR A 368 -9.74 -2.23 30.47
C TYR A 368 -10.96 -1.76 29.67
N ALA A 369 -11.45 -2.60 28.75
CA ALA A 369 -12.72 -2.36 28.10
C ALA A 369 -13.85 -3.12 28.82
N TRP A 370 -14.92 -2.41 29.17
CA TRP A 370 -16.10 -2.94 29.85
C TRP A 370 -17.34 -2.65 29.02
N LEU A 371 -17.88 -3.71 28.42
CA LEU A 371 -19.13 -3.64 27.67
C LEU A 371 -20.26 -4.15 28.56
N ASP A 372 -21.40 -3.46 28.51
CA ASP A 372 -22.61 -3.74 29.29
C ASP A 372 -22.42 -3.65 30.82
N GLY A 373 -23.19 -4.40 31.61
CA GLY A 373 -23.15 -4.36 33.09
C GLY A 373 -24.12 -3.35 33.73
N TYR A 374 -25.15 -2.92 33.01
CA TYR A 374 -26.11 -1.89 33.46
C TYR A 374 -27.28 -2.49 34.24
N GLY A 375 -27.63 -3.75 33.99
CA GLY A 375 -28.88 -4.36 34.45
C GLY A 375 -30.11 -3.81 33.73
N SER A 376 -29.93 -3.33 32.50
CA SER A 376 -31.00 -2.81 31.65
C SER A 376 -30.61 -2.90 30.19
N ALA A 377 -31.59 -2.84 29.28
CA ALA A 377 -31.31 -3.07 27.87
C ALA A 377 -30.30 -2.04 27.34
N HIS A 378 -29.12 -2.52 26.94
CA HIS A 378 -28.02 -1.70 26.48
C HIS A 378 -27.27 -2.40 25.35
N THR A 379 -26.52 -1.63 24.56
CA THR A 379 -25.65 -2.17 23.53
C THR A 379 -24.39 -1.34 23.50
N ASP A 380 -23.28 -1.95 23.88
CA ASP A 380 -21.96 -1.36 23.78
C ASP A 380 -21.18 -1.91 22.58
N THR A 381 -20.32 -1.05 22.03
CA THR A 381 -19.40 -1.45 20.97
C THR A 381 -17.98 -1.02 21.29
N LEU A 382 -17.04 -1.82 20.83
CA LEU A 382 -15.61 -1.55 20.84
C LEU A 382 -15.03 -2.05 19.52
N SER A 383 -14.28 -1.21 18.82
CA SER A 383 -13.74 -1.58 17.51
C SER A 383 -12.42 -0.89 17.17
N GLN A 384 -11.62 -1.58 16.37
CA GLN A 384 -10.39 -1.07 15.77
C GLN A 384 -10.24 -1.66 14.37
N SER A 385 -9.86 -0.82 13.40
CA SER A 385 -9.52 -1.25 12.05
C SER A 385 -8.03 -1.60 11.97
N VAL A 386 -7.72 -2.70 11.31
CA VAL A 386 -6.36 -3.23 11.16
C VAL A 386 -6.18 -3.81 9.76
N THR A 387 -5.02 -3.59 9.17
CA THR A 387 -4.62 -4.24 7.92
C THR A 387 -3.82 -5.49 8.25
N VAL A 388 -4.33 -6.66 7.89
CA VAL A 388 -3.57 -7.91 8.04
C VAL A 388 -2.63 -8.03 6.84
N PRO A 389 -1.30 -8.07 7.02
CA PRO A 389 -0.37 -8.12 5.89
C PRO A 389 -0.60 -9.38 5.03
N SER A 390 -0.58 -9.22 3.71
CA SER A 390 -0.80 -10.30 2.74
C SER A 390 0.28 -11.38 2.79
N GLY A 391 1.51 -11.02 3.15
CA GLY A 391 2.62 -11.95 3.26
C GLY A 391 2.56 -12.89 4.46
N CYS A 392 1.71 -12.61 5.47
CA CYS A 392 1.68 -13.36 6.72
C CYS A 392 0.80 -14.60 6.66
N THR A 393 1.43 -15.75 6.89
CA THR A 393 0.75 -17.06 6.89
C THR A 393 -0.06 -17.29 8.16
N THR A 394 0.28 -16.56 9.21
CA THR A 394 -0.42 -16.57 10.48
C THR A 394 -0.92 -15.16 10.80
N ALA A 395 -2.15 -15.09 11.30
CA ALA A 395 -2.70 -13.91 11.93
C ALA A 395 -3.57 -14.38 13.10
N THR A 396 -3.17 -14.09 14.33
CA THR A 396 -3.81 -14.62 15.53
C THR A 396 -4.32 -13.47 16.37
N LEU A 397 -5.65 -13.28 16.34
CA LEU A 397 -6.34 -12.44 17.31
C LEU A 397 -6.36 -13.16 18.65
N SER A 398 -5.94 -12.50 19.71
CA SER A 398 -6.15 -12.93 21.08
C SER A 398 -6.59 -11.79 21.98
N PHE A 399 -7.31 -12.11 23.05
CA PHE A 399 -7.74 -11.18 24.08
C PHE A 399 -8.12 -11.96 25.34
N TYR A 400 -8.12 -11.29 26.49
CA TYR A 400 -8.59 -11.88 27.74
C TYR A 400 -10.00 -11.41 28.02
N LEU A 401 -10.89 -12.36 28.35
CA LEU A 401 -12.29 -12.11 28.63
C LEU A 401 -12.65 -12.56 30.04
N HIS A 402 -13.21 -11.66 30.83
CA HIS A 402 -13.91 -11.94 32.06
C HIS A 402 -15.40 -11.64 31.87
N ILE A 403 -16.26 -12.54 32.35
CA ILE A 403 -17.71 -12.40 32.26
C ILE A 403 -18.25 -12.54 33.68
N ASP A 404 -18.91 -11.50 34.16
CA ASP A 404 -19.60 -11.46 35.45
C ASP A 404 -21.09 -11.22 35.20
N THR A 405 -21.96 -11.95 35.89
CA THR A 405 -23.41 -11.88 35.64
C THR A 405 -24.22 -12.06 36.91
N ALA A 406 -25.31 -11.30 37.01
CA ALA A 406 -26.35 -11.50 38.00
C ALA A 406 -27.44 -12.48 37.52
N GLU A 407 -27.42 -12.87 36.24
CA GLU A 407 -28.33 -13.87 35.70
C GLU A 407 -28.13 -15.23 36.39
N THR A 408 -29.24 -15.87 36.78
CA THR A 408 -29.20 -17.15 37.52
C THR A 408 -29.56 -18.36 36.65
N THR A 409 -30.02 -18.11 35.42
CA THR A 409 -30.32 -19.17 34.47
C THR A 409 -29.05 -19.89 34.03
N THR A 410 -29.15 -21.20 33.82
CA THR A 410 -28.07 -22.01 33.26
C THR A 410 -28.34 -22.45 31.83
N SER A 411 -29.46 -22.02 31.23
CA SER A 411 -29.91 -22.49 29.91
C SER A 411 -30.26 -21.39 28.92
N THR A 412 -30.44 -20.15 29.38
CA THR A 412 -30.87 -19.04 28.50
C THR A 412 -29.76 -18.01 28.39
N ALA A 413 -29.35 -17.73 27.15
CA ALA A 413 -28.45 -16.64 26.82
C ALA A 413 -29.27 -15.36 26.64
N TYR A 414 -29.37 -14.53 27.69
CA TYR A 414 -30.07 -13.25 27.64
C TYR A 414 -29.19 -12.15 27.08
N ASP A 415 -27.95 -12.11 27.57
CA ASP A 415 -26.98 -11.08 27.25
C ASP A 415 -25.86 -11.72 26.42
N THR A 416 -25.39 -11.02 25.39
CA THR A 416 -24.41 -11.59 24.47
C THR A 416 -23.27 -10.64 24.13
N LEU A 417 -22.07 -11.18 24.02
CA LEU A 417 -20.92 -10.53 23.41
C LEU A 417 -20.60 -11.21 22.08
N LYS A 418 -20.70 -10.46 20.98
CA LYS A 418 -20.26 -10.92 19.66
C LYS A 418 -18.87 -10.38 19.34
N VAL A 419 -18.00 -11.27 18.86
CA VAL A 419 -16.67 -10.92 18.32
C VAL A 419 -16.73 -11.09 16.81
N GLN A 420 -16.59 -9.99 16.08
CA GLN A 420 -16.87 -9.93 14.65
C GLN A 420 -15.72 -9.30 13.88
N VAL A 421 -15.61 -9.69 12.62
CA VAL A 421 -14.73 -9.10 11.61
C VAL A 421 -15.63 -8.46 10.57
N LEU A 422 -15.43 -7.18 10.30
CA LEU A 422 -16.20 -6.39 9.33
C LEU A 422 -15.28 -5.91 8.20
N ASN A 423 -15.84 -5.68 7.02
CA ASN A 423 -15.15 -4.94 5.96
C ASN A 423 -15.18 -3.43 6.21
N SER A 424 -14.46 -2.67 5.38
CA SER A 424 -14.39 -1.19 5.46
C SER A 424 -15.76 -0.50 5.33
N SER A 425 -16.74 -1.12 4.66
CA SER A 425 -18.11 -0.62 4.56
C SER A 425 -19.01 -0.97 5.77
N GLY A 426 -18.46 -1.62 6.81
CA GLY A 426 -19.19 -2.01 8.01
C GLY A 426 -20.03 -3.29 7.89
N THR A 427 -19.88 -4.06 6.81
CA THR A 427 -20.55 -5.36 6.64
C THR A 427 -19.81 -6.44 7.42
N VAL A 428 -20.54 -7.28 8.18
CA VAL A 428 -19.96 -8.41 8.90
C VAL A 428 -19.48 -9.47 7.92
N LEU A 429 -18.15 -9.70 7.88
CA LEU A 429 -17.50 -10.76 7.13
C LEU A 429 -17.52 -12.09 7.89
N GLY A 430 -17.44 -12.03 9.22
CA GLY A 430 -17.43 -13.19 10.08
C GLY A 430 -17.77 -12.88 11.52
N THR A 431 -18.36 -13.85 12.22
CA THR A 431 -18.52 -13.81 13.69
C THR A 431 -17.66 -14.92 14.27
N LEU A 432 -16.54 -14.54 14.89
CA LEU A 432 -15.52 -15.45 15.42
C LEU A 432 -16.05 -16.21 16.65
N ALA A 433 -16.82 -15.53 17.49
CA ALA A 433 -17.49 -16.11 18.63
C ALA A 433 -18.72 -15.31 19.06
N THR A 434 -19.60 -15.98 19.79
CA THR A 434 -20.66 -15.36 20.60
C THR A 434 -20.55 -15.94 22.00
N TYR A 435 -20.31 -15.08 22.99
CA TYR A 435 -20.37 -15.42 24.41
C TYR A 435 -21.67 -14.88 25.01
N SER A 436 -22.05 -15.40 26.17
CA SER A 436 -23.20 -14.91 26.91
C SER A 436 -23.02 -15.00 28.41
N ASN A 437 -24.02 -14.56 29.17
CA ASN A 437 -24.15 -14.78 30.61
C ASN A 437 -23.92 -16.25 31.02
N LEU A 438 -24.22 -17.23 30.15
CA LEU A 438 -23.98 -18.65 30.42
C LEU A 438 -22.50 -19.04 30.44
N ASN A 439 -21.61 -18.16 29.97
CA ASN A 439 -20.16 -18.37 29.95
C ASN A 439 -19.44 -17.71 31.15
N ALA A 440 -20.17 -17.16 32.11
CA ALA A 440 -19.61 -16.56 33.32
C ALA A 440 -18.71 -17.53 34.08
N ALA A 441 -17.52 -17.07 34.44
CA ALA A 441 -16.52 -17.81 35.18
C ALA A 441 -15.61 -16.85 35.95
N GLY A 442 -14.99 -17.35 37.03
CA GLY A 442 -14.08 -16.55 37.83
C GLY A 442 -12.82 -16.14 37.05
N GLY A 443 -12.51 -14.84 37.06
CA GLY A 443 -11.31 -14.27 36.46
C GLY A 443 -11.31 -14.25 34.93
N TYR A 444 -10.15 -13.89 34.37
CA TYR A 444 -9.95 -13.77 32.93
C TYR A 444 -9.56 -15.09 32.27
N THR A 445 -10.13 -15.36 31.10
CA THR A 445 -9.73 -16.47 30.22
C THR A 445 -9.28 -15.91 28.87
N GLN A 446 -8.11 -16.36 28.37
CA GLN A 446 -7.65 -15.98 27.03
C GLN A 446 -8.51 -16.65 25.95
N ARG A 447 -8.90 -15.86 24.95
CA ARG A 447 -9.58 -16.31 23.73
C ARG A 447 -8.64 -16.06 22.56
N SER A 448 -8.68 -16.93 21.56
CA SER A 448 -7.79 -16.85 20.39
C SER A 448 -8.49 -17.33 19.12
N PHE A 449 -8.30 -16.61 18.03
CA PHE A 449 -8.90 -16.90 16.72
C PHE A 449 -7.90 -16.63 15.61
N SER A 450 -7.90 -17.46 14.56
CA SER A 450 -7.13 -17.17 13.35
C SER A 450 -7.89 -16.19 12.47
N LEU A 451 -7.17 -15.19 11.99
CA LEU A 451 -7.58 -14.22 10.99
C LEU A 451 -6.76 -14.35 9.69
N ALA A 452 -6.03 -15.46 9.51
CA ALA A 452 -5.17 -15.65 8.34
C ALA A 452 -5.94 -15.57 7.01
N SER A 453 -7.24 -15.90 7.00
CA SER A 453 -8.11 -15.74 5.82
C SER A 453 -8.35 -14.28 5.41
N TYR A 454 -7.98 -13.33 6.26
CA TYR A 454 -8.07 -11.90 6.02
C TYR A 454 -6.71 -11.28 5.68
N ALA A 455 -5.65 -12.09 5.50
CA ALA A 455 -4.37 -11.61 4.99
C ALA A 455 -4.57 -10.82 3.69
N GLY A 456 -3.91 -9.66 3.61
CA GLY A 456 -4.05 -8.70 2.52
C GLY A 456 -5.29 -7.83 2.59
N GLN A 457 -6.09 -7.91 3.66
CA GLN A 457 -7.31 -7.12 3.81
C GLN A 457 -7.22 -6.20 5.02
N THR A 458 -7.72 -4.99 4.85
CA THR A 458 -8.10 -4.12 5.96
C THR A 458 -9.45 -4.57 6.49
N VAL A 459 -9.48 -4.98 7.76
CA VAL A 459 -10.69 -5.44 8.45
C VAL A 459 -10.89 -4.66 9.74
N THR A 460 -12.15 -4.53 10.16
CA THR A 460 -12.48 -3.98 11.47
C THR A 460 -12.78 -5.11 12.43
N LEU A 461 -12.00 -5.22 13.51
CA LEU A 461 -12.35 -6.06 14.65
C LEU A 461 -13.39 -5.33 15.48
N LYS A 462 -14.52 -5.98 15.73
CA LYS A 462 -15.63 -5.38 16.48
C LYS A 462 -16.12 -6.33 17.56
N PHE A 463 -16.19 -5.81 18.77
CA PHE A 463 -16.89 -6.38 19.89
C PHE A 463 -18.24 -5.68 20.02
N THR A 464 -19.31 -6.42 20.20
CA THR A 464 -20.65 -5.87 20.44
C THR A 464 -21.27 -6.61 21.61
N GLY A 465 -21.36 -5.91 22.73
CA GLY A 465 -22.14 -6.31 23.90
C GLY A 465 -23.61 -5.96 23.68
N THR A 466 -24.50 -6.83 24.11
CA THR A 466 -25.94 -6.56 24.14
C THR A 466 -26.50 -7.15 25.40
N GLU A 467 -26.95 -6.27 26.30
CA GLU A 467 -27.62 -6.61 27.54
C GLU A 467 -29.14 -6.57 27.36
N GLY A 468 -29.83 -7.53 27.98
CA GLY A 468 -31.27 -7.59 28.13
C GLY A 468 -31.77 -6.64 29.21
N SER A 469 -33.07 -6.69 29.52
CA SER A 469 -33.75 -5.61 30.23
C SER A 469 -33.78 -5.70 31.77
N THR A 470 -33.16 -6.71 32.41
CA THR A 470 -33.47 -7.01 33.83
C THR A 470 -32.26 -7.21 34.75
N LEU A 471 -31.33 -8.11 34.42
CA LEU A 471 -30.15 -8.38 35.25
C LEU A 471 -28.88 -8.09 34.46
N GLN A 472 -27.81 -7.76 35.18
CA GLN A 472 -26.57 -7.33 34.54
C GLN A 472 -25.74 -8.51 34.06
N THR A 473 -25.07 -8.32 32.92
CA THR A 473 -23.91 -9.11 32.52
C THR A 473 -22.83 -8.17 32.02
N SER A 474 -21.68 -8.20 32.67
CA SER A 474 -20.49 -7.45 32.32
C SER A 474 -19.57 -8.30 31.44
N PHE A 475 -19.19 -7.76 30.28
CA PHE A 475 -18.16 -8.34 29.43
C PHE A 475 -16.89 -7.49 29.50
N VAL A 476 -15.89 -7.98 30.20
CA VAL A 476 -14.65 -7.25 30.47
C VAL A 476 -13.52 -7.82 29.62
N ILE A 477 -12.95 -6.99 28.77
CA ILE A 477 -11.91 -7.34 27.79
C ILE A 477 -10.62 -6.60 28.15
N ASP A 478 -9.51 -7.34 28.14
CA ASP A 478 -8.19 -6.77 28.38
C ASP A 478 -7.10 -7.53 27.59
N ASP A 479 -5.92 -6.93 27.49
CA ASP A 479 -4.72 -7.48 26.82
C ASP A 479 -5.01 -8.07 25.42
N THR A 480 -5.57 -7.23 24.54
CA THR A 480 -5.83 -7.60 23.14
C THR A 480 -4.53 -7.69 22.35
N ALA A 481 -4.46 -8.57 21.35
CA ALA A 481 -3.34 -8.63 20.42
C ALA A 481 -3.79 -9.23 19.09
N LEU A 482 -3.25 -8.72 17.98
CA LEU A 482 -3.32 -9.39 16.68
C LEU A 482 -1.90 -9.63 16.18
N ASN A 483 -1.38 -10.83 16.43
CA ASN A 483 -0.01 -11.19 16.05
C ASN A 483 0.00 -11.83 14.67
N VAL A 484 0.83 -11.33 13.77
CA VAL A 484 1.07 -11.89 12.43
C VAL A 484 2.49 -12.42 12.31
N SER A 485 2.69 -13.50 11.55
CA SER A 485 4.01 -14.08 11.22
C SER A 485 3.97 -15.02 10.01
#